data_AF-A0A3B9PT07-F1
#
_entry.id   AF-A0A3B9PT07-F1
#
_cell.length_a   1.000
_cell.length_b   1.000
_cell.length_c   1.000
_cell.angle_alpha   90.00
_cell.angle_beta   90.00
_cell.angle_gamma   90.00
#
_symmetry.space_group_name_H-M   'P 1'
#
loop_
_entity.id
_entity.type
_entity.pdbx_description
1 polymer ?
#
loop_
_entity_poly.entity_id
_entity_poly.type
_entity_poly.pdbx_seq_one_letter_code
_entity_poly.pdbx_strand_id
1 'polypeptide(L)'
;MTNSKKPIGIKTANWGAVRLLLDDESEVVRDGLIKLLQNTPEEGREFLIGLSQGDDSYLAKHAQNMIEKLGWIDGAGDFFRFIRSLRYELETGWFLLDRVVYPDFETSTYSFFLDKLADRCRELLLQPSNPRMTCEVINRVVFHEYGFRGARENFENPENSFLHRVLDRREGLPISLCVVYIL
;
A
#
# COMPACT_ATOMS: atom_id res chain seq x y z
N MET A 1 -45.07 12.38 -17.35
CA MET A 1 -44.63 11.09 -17.89
C MET A 1 -43.19 11.25 -18.35
N THR A 2 -42.23 11.08 -17.45
CA THR A 2 -40.80 11.12 -17.75
C THR A 2 -40.22 9.77 -17.33
N ASN A 3 -39.78 9.04 -18.34
CA ASN A 3 -39.43 7.64 -18.29
C ASN A 3 -38.05 7.48 -17.64
N SER A 4 -38.01 7.22 -16.33
CA SER A 4 -36.78 6.85 -15.63
C SER A 4 -36.40 5.43 -16.04
N LYS A 5 -35.48 5.31 -16.99
CA LYS A 5 -34.78 4.06 -17.28
C LYS A 5 -33.94 3.72 -16.04
N LYS A 6 -34.48 2.83 -15.22
CA LYS A 6 -33.78 2.12 -14.14
C LYS A 6 -32.49 1.50 -14.75
N PRO A 7 -31.30 1.72 -14.17
CA PRO A 7 -30.09 1.06 -14.66
C PRO A 7 -30.27 -0.46 -14.56
N ILE A 8 -29.91 -1.15 -15.63
CA ILE A 8 -29.94 -2.61 -15.75
C ILE A 8 -29.10 -3.14 -14.59
N GLY A 9 -29.73 -3.90 -13.70
CA GLY A 9 -29.11 -4.37 -12.45
C GLY A 9 -27.82 -5.14 -12.75
N ILE A 10 -26.71 -4.66 -12.17
CA ILE A 10 -25.50 -5.45 -12.04
C ILE A 10 -25.91 -6.69 -11.24
N LYS A 11 -25.92 -7.87 -11.88
CA LYS A 11 -26.08 -9.13 -11.14
C LYS A 11 -24.89 -9.21 -10.20
N THR A 12 -25.14 -9.13 -8.90
CA THR A 12 -24.15 -9.44 -7.87
C THR A 12 -23.55 -10.81 -8.19
N ALA A 13 -22.22 -10.89 -8.22
CA ALA A 13 -21.53 -12.13 -8.50
C ALA A 13 -21.92 -13.19 -7.46
N ASN A 14 -22.18 -14.42 -7.92
CA ASN A 14 -22.37 -15.54 -6.99
C ASN A 14 -21.01 -16.04 -6.52
N TRP A 15 -20.49 -15.45 -5.45
CA TRP A 15 -19.18 -15.78 -4.88
C TRP A 15 -19.06 -17.23 -4.41
N GLY A 16 -20.18 -17.89 -4.06
CA GLY A 16 -20.19 -19.32 -3.76
C GLY A 16 -19.86 -20.18 -4.99
N ALA A 17 -20.39 -19.82 -6.16
CA ALA A 17 -20.05 -20.47 -7.42
C ALA A 17 -18.61 -20.17 -7.85
N VAL A 18 -18.16 -18.91 -7.69
CA VAL A 18 -16.76 -18.53 -7.98
C VAL A 18 -15.80 -19.36 -7.12
N ARG A 19 -16.09 -19.53 -5.82
CA ARG A 19 -15.27 -20.35 -4.91
C ARG A 19 -15.07 -21.77 -5.43
N LEU A 20 -16.14 -22.40 -5.93
CA LEU A 20 -16.13 -23.78 -6.43
C LEU A 20 -15.45 -23.93 -7.79
N LEU A 21 -15.24 -22.85 -8.52
CA LEU A 21 -14.66 -22.85 -9.87
C LEU A 21 -13.21 -22.34 -9.89
N LEU A 22 -12.67 -21.90 -8.74
CA LEU A 22 -11.33 -21.31 -8.67
C LEU A 22 -10.22 -22.29 -9.03
N ASP A 23 -10.43 -23.58 -8.79
CA ASP A 23 -9.49 -24.65 -9.11
C ASP A 23 -9.80 -25.36 -10.45
N ASP A 24 -10.79 -24.88 -11.20
CA ASP A 24 -11.18 -25.46 -12.48
C ASP A 24 -10.07 -25.24 -13.54
N GLU A 25 -9.63 -26.34 -14.16
CA GLU A 25 -8.56 -26.32 -15.17
C GLU A 25 -9.05 -25.86 -16.56
N SER A 26 -10.37 -25.83 -16.79
CA SER A 26 -10.98 -25.41 -18.06
C SER A 26 -10.60 -23.97 -18.41
N GLU A 27 -10.02 -23.77 -19.59
CA GLU A 27 -9.65 -22.45 -20.10
C GLU A 27 -10.88 -21.53 -20.21
N VAL A 28 -12.02 -22.07 -20.67
CA VAL A 28 -13.28 -21.31 -20.80
C VAL A 28 -13.79 -20.83 -19.44
N VAL A 29 -13.68 -21.66 -18.40
CA VAL A 29 -14.09 -21.28 -17.04
C VAL A 29 -13.16 -20.22 -16.49
N ARG A 30 -11.83 -20.41 -16.61
CA ARG A 30 -10.83 -19.46 -16.15
C ARG A 30 -10.98 -18.09 -16.81
N ASP A 31 -11.18 -18.04 -18.12
CA ASP A 31 -11.43 -16.80 -18.86
C ASP A 31 -12.73 -16.11 -18.41
N GLY A 32 -13.77 -16.91 -18.12
CA GLY A 32 -15.03 -16.43 -17.56
C GLY A 32 -14.84 -15.79 -16.18
N LEU A 33 -14.07 -16.44 -15.31
CA LEU A 33 -13.73 -15.92 -13.99
C LEU A 33 -12.91 -14.63 -14.07
N ILE A 34 -11.89 -14.58 -14.92
CA ILE A 34 -11.07 -13.38 -15.13
C ILE A 34 -11.95 -12.21 -15.58
N LYS A 35 -12.82 -12.42 -16.58
CA LYS A 35 -13.74 -11.39 -17.06
C LYS A 35 -14.70 -10.94 -15.97
N LEU A 36 -15.23 -11.87 -15.17
CA LEU A 36 -16.10 -11.53 -14.05
C LEU A 36 -15.36 -10.64 -13.04
N LEU A 37 -14.17 -11.07 -12.59
CA LEU A 37 -13.35 -10.39 -11.61
C LEU A 37 -12.89 -9.01 -12.10
N GLN A 38 -12.54 -8.87 -13.38
CA GLN A 38 -12.21 -7.57 -13.99
C GLN A 38 -13.42 -6.62 -14.06
N ASN A 39 -14.64 -7.15 -14.21
CA ASN A 39 -15.87 -6.35 -14.21
C ASN A 39 -16.34 -5.98 -12.79
N THR A 40 -15.88 -6.70 -11.76
CA THR A 40 -16.19 -6.43 -10.34
C THR A 40 -14.89 -6.42 -9.50
N PRO A 41 -13.96 -5.48 -9.74
CA PRO A 41 -12.61 -5.56 -9.19
C PRO A 41 -12.56 -5.37 -7.66
N GLU A 42 -13.36 -4.48 -7.09
CA GLU A 42 -13.40 -4.24 -5.64
C GLU A 42 -13.83 -5.50 -4.87
N GLU A 43 -15.01 -6.02 -5.21
CA GLU A 43 -15.59 -7.21 -4.59
C GLU A 43 -14.75 -8.46 -4.87
N GLY A 44 -14.19 -8.56 -6.08
CA GLY A 44 -13.30 -9.65 -6.48
C GLY A 44 -11.99 -9.65 -5.70
N ARG A 45 -11.37 -8.47 -5.49
CA ARG A 45 -10.16 -8.32 -4.68
C ARG A 45 -10.42 -8.75 -3.24
N GLU A 46 -11.47 -8.22 -2.62
CA GLU A 46 -11.84 -8.57 -1.25
C GLU A 46 -12.07 -10.08 -1.10
N PHE A 47 -12.82 -10.67 -2.03
CA PHE A 47 -13.10 -12.11 -2.03
C PHE A 47 -11.83 -12.96 -2.18
N LEU A 48 -10.96 -12.66 -3.15
CA LEU A 48 -9.74 -13.44 -3.38
C LEU A 48 -8.72 -13.27 -2.26
N ILE A 49 -8.56 -12.07 -1.71
CA ILE A 49 -7.66 -11.82 -0.57
C ILE A 49 -8.18 -12.55 0.68
N GLY A 50 -9.49 -12.53 0.92
CA GLY A 50 -10.09 -13.30 2.01
C GLY A 50 -9.84 -14.81 1.87
N LEU A 51 -9.90 -15.34 0.65
CA LEU A 51 -9.57 -16.74 0.38
C LEU A 51 -8.07 -17.05 0.50
N SER A 52 -7.19 -16.15 0.05
CA SER A 52 -5.73 -16.35 0.12
C SER A 52 -5.21 -16.40 1.57
N GLN A 53 -5.95 -15.79 2.50
CA GLN A 53 -5.63 -15.77 3.93
C GLN A 53 -6.37 -16.84 4.76
N GLY A 54 -7.22 -17.65 4.13
CA GLY A 54 -8.01 -18.68 4.82
C GLY A 54 -7.21 -19.94 5.19
N ASP A 55 -7.84 -20.82 5.99
CA ASP A 55 -7.22 -22.07 6.47
C ASP A 55 -7.04 -23.14 5.37
N ASP A 56 -7.83 -23.06 4.28
CA ASP A 56 -7.76 -24.01 3.17
C ASP A 56 -6.58 -23.67 2.25
N SER A 57 -5.44 -24.31 2.50
CA SER A 57 -4.19 -24.13 1.75
C SER A 57 -4.35 -24.34 0.23
N TYR A 58 -5.24 -25.23 -0.20
CA TYR A 58 -5.45 -25.52 -1.62
C TYR A 58 -6.19 -24.36 -2.30
N LEU A 59 -7.31 -23.92 -1.72
CA LEU A 59 -8.04 -22.76 -2.24
C LEU A 59 -7.24 -21.46 -2.12
N ALA A 60 -6.49 -21.27 -1.03
CA ALA A 60 -5.64 -20.10 -0.83
C ALA A 60 -4.61 -19.95 -1.96
N LYS A 61 -3.99 -21.07 -2.38
CA LYS A 61 -3.05 -21.09 -3.51
C LYS A 61 -3.72 -20.69 -4.83
N HIS A 62 -4.92 -21.19 -5.11
CA HIS A 62 -5.65 -20.83 -6.34
C HIS A 62 -6.10 -19.37 -6.33
N ALA A 63 -6.54 -18.85 -5.18
CA ALA A 63 -6.86 -17.45 -5.02
C ALA A 63 -5.62 -16.57 -5.26
N GLN A 64 -4.47 -16.93 -4.70
CA GLN A 64 -3.20 -16.20 -4.91
C GLN A 64 -2.77 -16.22 -6.39
N ASN A 65 -2.84 -17.36 -7.07
CA ASN A 65 -2.56 -17.44 -8.50
C ASN A 65 -3.49 -16.54 -9.34
N MET A 66 -4.76 -16.40 -8.92
CA MET A 66 -5.72 -15.54 -9.60
C MET A 66 -5.41 -14.06 -9.36
N ILE A 67 -5.07 -13.67 -8.13
CA ILE A 67 -4.62 -12.31 -7.77
C ILE A 67 -3.40 -11.93 -8.64
N GLU A 68 -2.40 -12.81 -8.72
CA GLU A 68 -1.20 -12.60 -9.53
C GLU A 68 -1.53 -12.44 -11.02
N LYS A 69 -2.40 -13.31 -11.58
CA LYS A 69 -2.84 -13.23 -12.98
C LYS A 69 -3.58 -11.94 -13.30
N LEU A 70 -4.35 -11.41 -12.35
CA LEU A 70 -5.09 -10.16 -12.50
C LEU A 70 -4.19 -8.92 -12.30
N GLY A 71 -2.93 -9.12 -11.89
CA GLY A 71 -2.02 -8.03 -11.53
C GLY A 71 -2.49 -7.26 -10.29
N TRP A 72 -3.27 -7.91 -9.43
CA TRP A 72 -3.75 -7.31 -8.20
C TRP A 72 -2.72 -7.47 -7.08
N ILE A 73 -2.61 -6.45 -6.24
CA ILE A 73 -1.63 -6.43 -5.14
C ILE A 73 -2.31 -6.94 -3.86
N ASP A 74 -1.76 -8.00 -3.28
CA ASP A 74 -2.15 -8.50 -1.95
C ASP A 74 -1.26 -7.84 -0.90
N GLY A 75 -1.52 -6.57 -0.60
CA GLY A 75 -0.69 -5.77 0.31
C GLY A 75 -0.56 -6.39 1.70
N ALA A 76 -1.64 -6.97 2.23
CA ALA A 76 -1.62 -7.67 3.52
C ALA A 76 -0.77 -8.95 3.46
N GLY A 77 -0.95 -9.78 2.44
CA GLY A 77 -0.13 -10.98 2.26
C GLY A 77 1.35 -10.67 2.05
N ASP A 78 1.67 -9.63 1.27
CA ASP A 78 3.04 -9.15 1.07
C ASP A 78 3.66 -8.68 2.38
N PHE A 79 2.93 -7.89 3.18
CA PHE A 79 3.40 -7.44 4.48
C PHE A 79 3.63 -8.61 5.47
N PHE A 80 2.73 -9.60 5.51
CA PHE A 80 2.94 -10.78 6.35
C PHE A 80 4.12 -11.63 5.89
N ARG A 81 4.32 -11.81 4.58
CA ARG A 81 5.51 -12.48 4.03
C ARG A 81 6.78 -11.74 4.42
N PHE A 82 6.77 -10.42 4.34
CA PHE A 82 7.89 -9.57 4.76
C PHE A 82 8.20 -9.75 6.26
N ILE A 83 7.20 -9.68 7.15
CA ILE A 83 7.41 -9.87 8.58
C ILE A 83 7.99 -11.27 8.87
N ARG A 84 7.42 -12.31 8.25
CA ARG A 84 7.86 -13.69 8.43
C ARG A 84 9.26 -13.96 7.88
N SER A 85 9.76 -13.13 6.96
CA SER A 85 11.12 -13.26 6.41
C SER A 85 12.21 -12.94 7.43
N LEU A 86 11.87 -12.21 8.51
CA LEU A 86 12.82 -11.69 9.52
C LEU A 86 13.94 -10.80 8.94
N ARG A 87 13.80 -10.32 7.69
CA ARG A 87 14.74 -9.40 7.03
C ARG A 87 14.16 -8.00 6.99
N TYR A 88 14.22 -7.33 8.13
CA TYR A 88 13.58 -6.02 8.31
C TYR A 88 14.42 -4.88 7.72
N GLU A 89 13.81 -4.12 6.83
CA GLU A 89 14.26 -2.84 6.31
C GLU A 89 13.09 -1.86 6.49
N LEU A 90 13.36 -0.69 7.07
CA LEU A 90 12.33 0.21 7.60
C LEU A 90 11.47 0.81 6.49
N GLU A 91 12.08 1.27 5.40
CA GLU A 91 11.37 1.90 4.28
C GLU A 91 10.42 0.89 3.61
N THR A 92 10.95 -0.28 3.24
CA THR A 92 10.21 -1.38 2.64
C THR A 92 9.06 -1.82 3.54
N GLY A 93 9.34 -2.00 4.84
CA GLY A 93 8.33 -2.42 5.80
C GLY A 93 7.19 -1.41 5.94
N TRP A 94 7.51 -0.11 5.98
CA TRP A 94 6.50 0.93 6.10
C TRP A 94 5.67 1.07 4.82
N PHE A 95 6.29 1.01 3.64
CA PHE A 95 5.54 1.03 2.39
C PHE A 95 4.63 -0.18 2.19
N LEU A 96 5.06 -1.37 2.64
CA LEU A 96 4.20 -2.55 2.65
C LEU A 96 3.00 -2.37 3.59
N LEU A 97 3.20 -1.73 4.76
CA LEU A 97 2.10 -1.40 5.66
C LEU A 97 1.11 -0.43 5.01
N ASP A 98 1.60 0.63 4.37
CA ASP A 98 0.76 1.58 3.63
C ASP A 98 -0.05 0.88 2.52
N ARG A 99 0.57 -0.09 1.82
CA ARG A 99 -0.06 -0.84 0.73
C ARG A 99 -1.19 -1.76 1.16
N VAL A 100 -1.31 -2.06 2.45
CA VAL A 100 -2.47 -2.79 2.99
C VAL A 100 -3.76 -1.99 2.76
N VAL A 101 -3.68 -0.65 2.83
CA VAL A 101 -4.83 0.25 2.65
C VAL A 101 -4.81 0.89 1.26
N TYR A 102 -3.61 1.18 0.73
CA TYR A 102 -3.41 1.82 -0.56
C TYR A 102 -2.58 0.92 -1.49
N PRO A 103 -3.16 -0.15 -2.06
CA PRO A 103 -2.40 -1.13 -2.83
C PRO A 103 -1.71 -0.51 -4.05
N ASP A 104 -2.33 0.50 -4.66
CA ASP A 104 -1.97 0.99 -6.00
C ASP A 104 -0.94 2.14 -6.00
N PHE A 105 -0.44 2.62 -4.84
CA PHE A 105 0.57 3.69 -4.86
C PHE A 105 1.97 3.20 -5.27
N GLU A 106 2.70 4.07 -5.98
CA GLU A 106 4.02 3.80 -6.49
C GLU A 106 5.11 4.11 -5.45
N THR A 107 5.71 3.09 -4.85
CA THR A 107 6.72 3.24 -3.80
C THR A 107 7.98 3.93 -4.29
N SER A 108 8.42 3.69 -5.52
CA SER A 108 9.62 4.30 -6.12
C SER A 108 9.55 5.83 -6.14
N THR A 109 8.36 6.40 -6.34
CA THR A 109 8.16 7.85 -6.29
C THR A 109 8.51 8.42 -4.91
N TYR A 110 8.13 7.71 -3.84
CA TYR A 110 8.39 8.12 -2.47
C TYR A 110 9.80 7.80 -2.00
N SER A 111 10.37 6.66 -2.39
CA SER A 111 11.80 6.34 -2.19
C SER A 111 12.69 7.43 -2.79
N PHE A 112 12.43 7.82 -4.04
CA PHE A 112 13.19 8.88 -4.71
C PHE A 112 13.05 10.25 -4.03
N PHE A 113 11.89 10.51 -3.40
CA PHE A 113 11.70 11.72 -2.62
C PHE A 113 12.54 11.71 -1.33
N LEU A 114 12.60 10.57 -0.63
CA LEU A 114 13.46 10.38 0.54
C LEU A 114 14.94 10.51 0.17
N ASP A 115 15.36 9.89 -0.93
CA ASP A 115 16.73 10.03 -1.46
C ASP A 115 17.09 11.50 -1.72
N LYS A 116 16.16 12.27 -2.30
CA LYS A 116 16.37 13.72 -2.50
C LYS A 116 16.50 14.50 -1.20
N LEU A 117 15.74 14.16 -0.17
CA LEU A 117 15.89 14.76 1.16
C LEU A 117 17.28 14.45 1.73
N ALA A 118 17.72 13.20 1.64
CA ALA A 118 19.02 12.76 2.12
C ALA A 118 20.17 13.42 1.34
N ASP A 119 20.07 13.49 0.00
CA ASP A 119 21.02 14.21 -0.86
C ASP A 119 21.12 15.68 -0.44
N ARG A 120 19.98 16.34 -0.22
CA ARG A 120 19.94 17.74 0.21
C ARG A 120 20.62 17.94 1.57
N CYS A 121 20.44 17.02 2.51
CA CYS A 121 21.18 17.02 3.77
C CYS A 121 22.69 16.89 3.54
N ARG A 122 23.12 15.98 2.66
CA ARG A 122 24.55 15.76 2.36
C ARG A 122 25.20 16.97 1.70
N GLU A 123 24.49 17.71 0.84
CA GLU A 123 24.98 18.96 0.23
C GLU A 123 25.30 20.04 1.27
N LEU A 124 24.50 20.13 2.33
CA LEU A 124 24.65 21.15 3.38
C LEU A 124 25.61 20.72 4.49
N LEU A 125 25.92 19.43 4.59
CA LEU A 125 26.75 18.87 5.64
C LEU A 125 28.24 19.16 5.37
N LEU A 126 28.84 20.03 6.17
CA LEU A 126 30.27 20.32 6.11
C LEU A 126 31.07 19.28 6.92
N GLN A 127 32.18 18.79 6.34
CA GLN A 127 33.09 17.87 7.02
C GLN A 127 34.32 18.61 7.59
N PRO A 128 34.78 18.26 8.82
CA PRO A 128 34.22 17.24 9.71
C PRO A 128 32.94 17.71 10.42
N SER A 129 31.89 16.89 10.43
CA SER A 129 30.64 17.14 11.15
C SER A 129 30.59 16.37 12.48
N ASN A 130 29.94 16.95 13.50
CA ASN A 130 29.57 16.23 14.73
C ASN A 130 28.07 15.90 14.72
N PRO A 131 27.58 14.97 15.58
CA PRO A 131 26.18 14.55 15.57
C PRO A 131 25.18 15.70 15.76
N ARG A 132 25.52 16.73 16.54
CA ARG A 132 24.67 17.91 16.74
C ARG A 132 24.53 18.69 15.42
N MET A 133 25.63 18.94 14.73
CA MET A 133 25.62 19.60 13.41
C MET A 133 24.82 18.80 12.39
N THR A 134 24.95 17.47 12.40
CA THR A 134 24.13 16.59 11.54
C THR A 134 22.63 16.79 11.82
N CYS A 135 22.22 16.77 13.10
CA CYS A 135 20.82 17.01 13.45
C CYS A 135 20.34 18.41 13.08
N GLU A 136 21.18 19.45 13.23
CA GLU A 136 20.84 20.81 12.81
C GLU A 136 20.60 20.92 11.30
N VAL A 137 21.41 20.23 10.49
CA VAL A 137 21.22 20.15 9.03
C VAL A 137 19.94 19.40 8.68
N ILE A 138 19.69 18.23 9.28
CA ILE A 138 18.46 17.46 9.01
C ILE A 138 17.23 18.28 9.43
N ASN A 139 17.24 18.90 10.61
CA ASN A 139 16.14 19.76 11.06
C ASN A 139 15.88 20.92 10.09
N ARG A 140 16.95 21.56 9.61
CA ARG A 140 16.87 22.61 8.59
C ARG A 140 16.21 22.09 7.32
N VAL A 141 16.68 20.98 6.77
CA VAL A 141 16.14 20.44 5.51
C VAL A 141 14.69 19.97 5.70
N VAL A 142 14.44 19.09 6.66
CA VAL A 142 13.13 18.45 6.87
C VAL A 142 12.08 19.47 7.34
N PHE A 143 12.33 20.19 8.43
CA PHE A 143 11.29 21.02 9.06
C PHE A 143 11.24 22.45 8.51
N HIS A 144 12.36 23.03 8.07
CA HIS A 144 12.39 24.41 7.60
C HIS A 144 12.33 24.54 6.07
N GLU A 145 13.16 23.79 5.30
CA GLU A 145 13.17 23.89 3.83
C GLU A 145 11.99 23.13 3.20
N TYR A 146 11.74 21.90 3.65
CA TYR A 146 10.63 21.07 3.13
C TYR A 146 9.33 21.24 3.92
N GLY A 147 9.36 21.87 5.10
CA GLY A 147 8.17 22.30 5.81
C GLY A 147 7.37 21.17 6.47
N PHE A 148 8.02 20.05 6.79
CA PHE A 148 7.37 18.98 7.56
C PHE A 148 6.90 19.51 8.93
N ARG A 149 5.72 19.07 9.36
CA ARG A 149 5.13 19.50 10.64
C ARG A 149 4.29 18.42 11.30
N GLY A 150 4.20 18.47 12.63
CA GLY A 150 3.32 17.60 13.39
C GLY A 150 1.85 17.93 13.16
N ALA A 151 1.00 16.91 13.05
CA ALA A 151 -0.45 17.06 13.07
C ALA A 151 -0.89 17.63 14.43
N ARG A 152 -1.67 18.72 14.44
CA ARG A 152 -1.99 19.48 15.67
C ARG A 152 -3.30 19.08 16.35
N GLU A 153 -4.32 18.76 15.57
CA GLU A 153 -5.70 18.59 16.09
C GLU A 153 -6.35 17.26 15.67
N ASN A 154 -5.68 16.47 14.82
CA ASN A 154 -6.31 15.31 14.17
C ASN A 154 -5.44 14.05 14.30
N PHE A 155 -5.09 13.69 15.53
CA PHE A 155 -4.26 12.51 15.84
C PHE A 155 -4.92 11.19 15.41
N GLU A 156 -6.25 11.15 15.36
CA GLU A 156 -7.04 9.99 14.94
C GLU A 156 -7.09 9.80 13.42
N ASN A 157 -6.61 10.77 12.63
CA ASN A 157 -6.64 10.65 11.18
C ASN A 157 -5.52 9.72 10.70
N PRO A 158 -5.84 8.54 10.14
CA PRO A 158 -4.84 7.56 9.71
C PRO A 158 -3.94 8.09 8.58
N GLU A 159 -4.39 9.10 7.84
CA GLU A 159 -3.58 9.77 6.80
C GLU A 159 -2.34 10.47 7.36
N ASN A 160 -2.26 10.67 8.68
CA ASN A 160 -1.08 11.20 9.36
C ASN A 160 -0.07 10.10 9.75
N SER A 161 -0.43 8.83 9.54
CA SER A 161 0.40 7.66 9.85
C SER A 161 1.02 7.04 8.61
N PHE A 162 0.29 7.02 7.48
CA PHE A 162 0.78 6.47 6.21
C PHE A 162 1.91 7.32 5.65
N LEU A 163 3.10 6.73 5.46
CA LEU A 163 4.30 7.45 5.07
C LEU A 163 4.13 8.17 3.73
N HIS A 164 3.55 7.52 2.72
CA HIS A 164 3.32 8.14 1.41
C HIS A 164 2.45 9.42 1.53
N ARG A 165 1.42 9.39 2.39
CA ARG A 165 0.57 10.57 2.67
C ARG A 165 1.29 11.64 3.46
N VAL A 166 2.11 11.26 4.43
CA VAL A 166 2.92 12.19 5.23
C VAL A 166 3.93 12.91 4.33
N LEU A 167 4.55 12.21 3.37
CA LEU A 167 5.45 12.81 2.40
C LEU A 167 4.74 13.78 1.45
N ASP A 168 3.54 13.42 0.96
CA ASP A 168 2.73 14.29 0.10
C ASP A 168 2.28 15.57 0.81
N ARG A 169 1.77 15.43 2.04
CA ARG A 169 1.16 16.52 2.80
C ARG A 169 2.16 17.30 3.64
N ARG A 170 3.36 16.75 3.85
CA ARG A 170 4.38 17.24 4.80
C ARG A 170 3.82 17.39 6.21
N GLU A 171 2.86 16.55 6.57
CA GLU A 171 2.16 16.59 7.85
C GLU A 171 1.92 15.17 8.36
N GLY A 172 2.36 14.88 9.58
CA GLY A 172 2.29 13.53 10.13
C GLY A 172 2.30 13.48 11.66
N LEU A 173 2.10 12.28 12.19
CA LEU A 173 2.27 12.01 13.62
C LEU A 173 3.75 12.07 14.02
N PRO A 174 4.07 12.29 15.31
CA PRO A 174 5.45 12.27 15.78
C PRO A 174 6.23 11.03 15.35
N ILE A 175 5.61 9.84 15.40
CA ILE A 175 6.27 8.60 14.99
C ILE A 175 6.58 8.56 13.48
N SER A 176 5.64 9.00 12.63
CA SER A 176 5.85 9.03 11.18
C SER A 176 6.91 10.07 10.79
N LEU A 177 6.96 11.21 11.50
CA LEU A 177 8.03 12.19 11.29
C LEU A 177 9.40 11.67 11.75
N CYS A 178 9.46 10.87 12.82
CA CYS A 178 10.69 10.18 13.22
C CYS A 178 11.15 9.19 12.14
N VAL A 179 10.24 8.52 11.45
CA VAL A 179 10.57 7.62 10.32
C VAL A 179 11.18 8.41 9.18
N VAL A 180 10.55 9.51 8.75
CA VAL A 180 11.11 10.42 7.73
C VAL A 180 12.47 10.97 8.14
N TYR A 181 12.72 11.18 9.44
CA TYR A 181 13.98 11.70 9.94
C TYR A 181 15.12 10.66 9.90
N ILE A 182 14.80 9.38 10.04
CA ILE A 182 15.78 8.28 10.10
C ILE A 182 16.10 7.72 8.71
N LEU A 183 15.13 7.74 7.80
CA LEU A 183 15.30 7.37 6.38
C LEU A 183 16.07 8.46 5.62
#